data_AF-A0A0C2VUN2-F1
#
_entry.id   AF-A0A0C2VUN2-F1
#
_cell.length_a   1.000
_cell.length_b   1.000
_cell.length_c   1.000
_cell.angle_alpha   90.00
_cell.angle_beta   90.00
_cell.angle_gamma   90.00
#
_symmetry.space_group_name_H-M   'P 1'
#
loop_
_entity.id
_entity.type
_entity.pdbx_description
1 polymer ?
#
loop_
_entity_poly.entity_id
_entity_poly.type
_entity_poly.pdbx_seq_one_letter_code
_entity_poly.pdbx_strand_id
1 'polypeptide(L)'
;MSKKYTAADFPLELTYTIEAALKRYFIVSHKAMHLFDTYAHRHKRIDFKLMHRFLHTTYKTLRELDPEFMAHKLAQRYKNLLEMAKVYEDFLTKSRNGASAYEMIFLAQQKGFVTLEEKLTANTEEIGFLRGQTRRFKENVKELTQKIQNASKMSGEYGELVEELKRVKRHENNAIVRLGDLVDQNEVLYEVITQFRDQYEAPFLRDFSHFVHDTKPKLKAILDAMAYAFDIELWFKAKESPIIRNYFKNAYTGEIISSRTYLEYYLKNLDVHKLNKENQALQQLYLELKKVKPLNILIIIADEGEGRYIKNALHADGAGHKTTVIGSTFEASMQHHPAPYEVIFVDVAGSEDIASFAHEARRNPLLCTIDTLFIAVGAVLDEREVAVAQSIQAASLIARDVEAVEILDTLYEAVDNQKAKA
;
A
#
# COMPACT_ATOMS: atom_id res chain seq x y z
N MET A 1 24.09 -49.97 -26.73
CA MET A 1 24.07 -49.72 -25.27
C MET A 1 23.43 -48.37 -25.08
N SER A 2 22.28 -48.29 -24.40
CA SER A 2 21.65 -46.98 -24.08
C SER A 2 22.58 -46.20 -23.15
N LYS A 3 22.74 -44.90 -23.39
CA LYS A 3 23.50 -44.03 -22.49
C LYS A 3 22.69 -43.87 -21.20
N LYS A 4 23.24 -44.29 -20.06
CA LYS A 4 22.59 -44.04 -18.76
C LYS A 4 22.78 -42.58 -18.37
N TYR A 5 21.69 -41.85 -18.22
CA TYR A 5 21.68 -40.48 -17.68
C TYR A 5 21.57 -40.54 -16.16
N THR A 6 22.08 -39.50 -15.50
CA THR A 6 22.07 -39.33 -14.05
C THR A 6 21.74 -37.89 -13.69
N ALA A 7 21.37 -37.61 -12.43
CA ALA A 7 21.12 -36.24 -11.98
C ALA A 7 22.32 -35.29 -12.21
N ALA A 8 23.54 -35.82 -12.19
CA ALA A 8 24.76 -35.04 -12.46
C ALA A 8 24.84 -34.53 -13.91
N ASP A 9 24.13 -35.14 -14.85
CA ASP A 9 24.03 -34.67 -16.24
C ASP A 9 23.11 -33.43 -16.37
N PHE A 10 22.35 -33.10 -15.31
CA PHE A 10 21.38 -32.00 -15.28
C PHE A 10 21.52 -31.19 -13.98
N PRO A 11 22.68 -30.54 -13.74
CA PRO A 11 22.90 -29.76 -12.53
C PRO A 11 21.89 -28.61 -12.46
N LEU A 12 21.24 -28.49 -11.29
CA LEU A 12 20.22 -27.47 -11.06
C LEU A 12 20.57 -26.69 -9.79
N GLU A 13 20.99 -25.44 -9.98
CA GLU A 13 21.40 -24.52 -8.92
C GLU A 13 20.46 -23.31 -8.84
N LEU A 14 20.41 -22.69 -7.66
CA LEU A 14 19.65 -21.46 -7.45
C LEU A 14 20.29 -20.30 -8.23
N THR A 15 19.49 -19.67 -9.10
CA THR A 15 19.82 -18.37 -9.69
C THR A 15 19.53 -17.24 -8.71
N TYR A 16 18.41 -17.34 -7.99
CA TYR A 16 18.01 -16.39 -6.96
C TYR A 16 17.56 -17.12 -5.71
N THR A 17 17.93 -16.58 -4.54
CA THR A 17 17.34 -17.01 -3.27
C THR A 17 15.85 -16.62 -3.21
N ILE A 18 15.09 -17.28 -2.33
CA ILE A 18 13.68 -16.95 -2.07
C ILE A 18 13.52 -15.46 -1.72
N GLU A 19 14.35 -14.96 -0.80
CA GLU A 19 14.31 -13.55 -0.38
C GLU A 19 14.53 -12.58 -1.56
N ALA A 20 15.51 -12.86 -2.42
CA ALA A 20 15.80 -12.03 -3.58
C ALA A 20 14.64 -12.05 -4.59
N ALA A 21 14.03 -13.22 -4.82
CA ALA A 21 12.88 -13.36 -5.70
C ALA A 21 11.67 -12.54 -5.19
N LEU A 22 11.38 -12.61 -3.88
CA LEU A 22 10.32 -11.83 -3.25
C LEU A 22 10.57 -10.32 -3.34
N LYS A 23 11.76 -9.86 -2.94
CA LYS A 23 12.14 -8.44 -3.00
C LYS A 23 12.02 -7.86 -4.40
N ARG A 24 12.43 -8.63 -5.42
CA ARG A 24 12.35 -8.19 -6.82
C ARG A 24 10.91 -8.10 -7.30
N TYR A 25 10.06 -9.06 -6.95
CA TYR A 25 8.66 -9.07 -7.36
C TYR A 25 7.83 -7.95 -6.72
N PHE A 26 8.11 -7.65 -5.45
CA PHE A 26 7.45 -6.58 -4.68
C PHE A 26 8.25 -5.27 -4.64
N ILE A 27 9.16 -5.05 -5.60
CA ILE A 27 10.03 -3.86 -5.59
C ILE A 27 9.25 -2.54 -5.66
N VAL A 28 8.11 -2.52 -6.36
CA VAL A 28 7.24 -1.34 -6.44
C VAL A 28 6.67 -1.02 -5.06
N SER A 29 6.20 -2.04 -4.33
CA SER A 29 5.67 -1.89 -2.97
C SER A 29 6.73 -1.38 -2.01
N HIS A 30 7.96 -1.93 -2.05
CA HIS A 30 9.06 -1.46 -1.22
C HIS A 30 9.48 -0.02 -1.52
N LYS A 31 9.57 0.34 -2.81
CA LYS A 31 9.89 1.72 -3.21
C LYS A 31 8.83 2.69 -2.72
N ALA A 32 7.55 2.34 -2.83
CA ALA A 32 6.46 3.18 -2.33
C ALA A 32 6.49 3.34 -0.81
N MET A 33 6.76 2.26 -0.06
CA MET A 33 6.93 2.34 1.40
C MET A 33 8.04 3.31 1.79
N HIS A 34 9.20 3.24 1.14
CA HIS A 34 10.30 4.16 1.41
C HIS A 34 9.97 5.59 0.99
N LEU A 35 9.29 5.78 -0.15
CA LEU A 35 8.93 7.12 -0.64
C LEU A 35 7.95 7.83 0.31
N PHE A 36 7.08 7.08 0.98
CA PHE A 36 6.03 7.60 1.85
C PHE A 36 6.23 7.23 3.33
N ASP A 37 7.46 6.93 3.73
CA ASP A 37 7.80 6.46 5.08
C ASP A 37 7.41 7.46 6.18
N THR A 38 7.44 8.76 5.86
CA THR A 38 6.99 9.83 6.76
C THR A 38 5.53 9.68 7.20
N TYR A 39 4.68 9.03 6.40
CA TYR A 39 3.30 8.75 6.76
C TYR A 39 3.16 7.51 7.66
N ALA A 40 4.14 6.61 7.67
CA ALA A 40 4.11 5.41 8.51
C ALA A 40 4.08 5.77 10.00
N HIS A 41 4.73 6.87 10.37
CA HIS A 41 4.85 7.36 11.74
C HIS A 41 3.72 8.28 12.20
N ARG A 42 2.77 8.64 11.33
CA ARG A 42 1.66 9.51 11.72
C ARG A 42 0.70 8.83 12.69
N HIS A 43 0.29 9.59 13.70
CA HIS A 43 -0.55 9.11 14.80
C HIS A 43 -2.00 8.90 14.36
N LYS A 44 -2.55 9.80 13.53
CA LYS A 44 -3.91 9.67 13.03
C LYS A 44 -3.96 9.02 11.66
N ARG A 45 -4.97 8.16 11.52
CA ARG A 45 -5.22 7.34 10.34
C ARG A 45 -6.71 7.21 10.18
N ILE A 46 -7.15 7.10 8.93
CA ILE A 46 -8.53 6.87 8.60
C ILE A 46 -8.62 5.80 7.53
N ASP A 47 -9.61 4.91 7.61
CA ASP A 47 -9.67 3.79 6.69
C ASP A 47 -9.87 4.30 5.26
N PHE A 48 -8.82 4.17 4.44
CA PHE A 48 -8.86 4.66 3.08
C PHE A 48 -9.94 3.97 2.24
N LYS A 49 -10.25 2.69 2.47
CA LYS A 49 -11.29 2.01 1.68
C LYS A 49 -12.66 2.61 1.94
N LEU A 50 -12.93 3.01 3.17
CA LEU A 50 -14.17 3.72 3.53
C LEU A 50 -14.19 5.14 2.96
N MET A 51 -13.04 5.83 2.99
CA MET A 51 -12.95 7.23 2.56
C MET A 51 -12.75 7.45 1.07
N HIS A 52 -12.21 6.49 0.33
CA HIS A 52 -11.66 6.72 -1.01
C HIS A 52 -12.66 7.39 -1.96
N ARG A 53 -13.88 6.85 -2.03
CA ARG A 53 -14.93 7.42 -2.87
C ARG A 53 -15.36 8.79 -2.37
N PHE A 54 -15.51 8.95 -1.07
CA PHE A 54 -15.88 10.23 -0.47
C PHE A 54 -14.84 11.30 -0.80
N LEU A 55 -13.56 11.04 -0.53
CA LEU A 55 -12.45 11.96 -0.85
C LEU A 55 -12.41 12.29 -2.34
N HIS A 56 -12.57 11.29 -3.20
CA HIS A 56 -12.59 11.48 -4.65
C HIS A 56 -13.75 12.40 -5.11
N THR A 57 -14.96 12.14 -4.62
CA THR A 57 -16.15 12.93 -4.97
C THR A 57 -16.05 14.34 -4.39
N THR A 58 -15.72 14.48 -3.11
CA THR A 58 -15.52 15.77 -2.44
C THR A 58 -14.47 16.60 -3.17
N TYR A 59 -13.31 16.02 -3.47
CA TYR A 59 -12.25 16.68 -4.24
C TYR A 59 -12.76 17.22 -5.58
N LYS A 60 -13.51 16.41 -6.34
CA LYS A 60 -14.08 16.83 -7.62
C LYS A 60 -15.09 17.96 -7.46
N THR A 61 -16.04 17.80 -6.53
CA THR A 61 -17.09 18.80 -6.29
C THR A 61 -16.50 20.13 -5.84
N LEU A 62 -15.54 20.13 -4.91
CA LEU A 62 -14.88 21.36 -4.50
C LEU A 62 -14.12 22.00 -5.68
N ARG A 63 -13.40 21.20 -6.49
CA ARG A 63 -12.69 21.68 -7.70
C ARG A 63 -13.61 22.27 -8.75
N GLU A 64 -14.82 21.76 -8.87
CA GLU A 64 -15.85 22.32 -9.75
C GLU A 64 -16.40 23.65 -9.23
N LEU A 65 -16.52 23.80 -7.91
CA LEU A 65 -16.97 25.06 -7.29
C LEU A 65 -15.91 26.16 -7.44
N ASP A 66 -14.65 25.81 -7.23
CA ASP A 66 -13.53 26.74 -7.29
C ASP A 66 -12.31 26.01 -7.90
N PRO A 67 -11.93 26.28 -9.15
CA PRO A 67 -10.74 25.66 -9.73
C PRO A 67 -9.43 26.18 -9.12
N GLU A 68 -9.43 27.36 -8.49
CA GLU A 68 -8.23 28.06 -8.02
C GLU A 68 -7.81 27.65 -6.60
N PHE A 69 -8.73 27.17 -5.73
CA PHE A 69 -8.31 26.65 -4.40
C PHE A 69 -7.39 25.41 -4.52
N MET A 70 -7.37 24.78 -5.70
CA MET A 70 -6.48 23.68 -6.03
C MET A 70 -5.05 24.16 -6.29
N ALA A 71 -4.34 24.50 -5.23
CA ALA A 71 -2.90 24.72 -5.29
C ALA A 71 -2.16 23.46 -5.78
N HIS A 72 -1.02 23.65 -6.47
CA HIS A 72 -0.18 22.56 -6.98
C HIS A 72 0.13 21.49 -5.91
N LYS A 73 0.32 21.90 -4.64
CA LYS A 73 0.61 21.01 -3.52
C LYS A 73 -0.55 20.04 -3.20
N LEU A 74 -1.80 20.52 -3.17
CA LEU A 74 -2.97 19.68 -2.86
C LEU A 74 -3.27 18.68 -3.98
N ALA A 75 -3.13 19.12 -5.24
CA ALA A 75 -3.27 18.24 -6.39
C ALA A 75 -2.19 17.13 -6.41
N GLN A 76 -0.95 17.46 -6.05
CA GLN A 76 0.12 16.48 -5.94
C GLN A 76 -0.13 15.46 -4.82
N ARG A 77 -0.63 15.90 -3.65
CA ARG A 77 -1.02 15.01 -2.55
C ARG A 77 -2.09 14.02 -2.98
N TYR A 78 -3.11 14.50 -3.67
CA TYR A 78 -4.17 13.66 -4.21
C TYR A 78 -3.64 12.62 -5.21
N LYS A 79 -2.75 13.03 -6.12
CA LYS A 79 -2.09 12.12 -7.06
C LYS A 79 -1.28 11.04 -6.32
N ASN A 80 -0.47 11.43 -5.33
CA ASN A 80 0.31 10.49 -4.53
C ASN A 80 -0.58 9.49 -3.78
N LEU A 81 -1.72 9.94 -3.23
CA LEU A 81 -2.70 9.07 -2.57
C LEU A 81 -3.24 8.01 -3.53
N LEU A 82 -3.62 8.39 -4.76
CA LEU A 82 -4.10 7.45 -5.77
C LEU A 82 -3.01 6.49 -6.25
N GLU A 83 -1.78 6.96 -6.40
CA GLU A 83 -0.63 6.11 -6.72
C GLU A 83 -0.38 5.07 -5.63
N MET A 84 -0.39 5.49 -4.35
CA MET A 84 -0.24 4.58 -3.21
C MET A 84 -1.40 3.57 -3.14
N ALA A 85 -2.63 3.99 -3.42
CA ALA A 85 -3.79 3.10 -3.50
C ALA A 85 -3.60 2.02 -4.58
N LYS A 86 -3.09 2.41 -5.76
CA LYS A 86 -2.76 1.47 -6.84
C LYS A 86 -1.68 0.47 -6.42
N VAL A 87 -0.64 0.93 -5.73
CA VAL A 87 0.43 0.05 -5.20
C VAL A 87 -0.13 -0.94 -4.20
N TYR A 88 -1.02 -0.51 -3.31
CA TYR A 88 -1.65 -1.38 -2.32
C TYR A 88 -2.56 -2.43 -2.98
N GLU A 89 -3.38 -2.07 -3.96
CA GLU A 89 -4.24 -3.02 -4.67
C GLU A 89 -3.44 -4.00 -5.56
N ASP A 90 -2.35 -3.55 -6.19
CA ASP A 90 -1.40 -4.43 -6.89
C ASP A 90 -0.77 -5.44 -5.92
N PHE A 91 -0.30 -4.97 -4.76
CA PHE A 91 0.22 -5.84 -3.70
C PHE A 91 -0.83 -6.87 -3.25
N LEU A 92 -2.06 -6.44 -2.98
CA LEU A 92 -3.14 -7.36 -2.57
C LEU A 92 -3.38 -8.42 -3.63
N THR A 93 -3.44 -8.04 -4.91
CA THR A 93 -3.64 -8.96 -6.03
C THR A 93 -2.50 -9.99 -6.13
N LYS A 94 -1.26 -9.50 -6.04
CA LYS A 94 -0.04 -10.31 -6.06
C LYS A 94 0.08 -11.25 -4.85
N SER A 95 -0.51 -10.88 -3.71
CA SER A 95 -0.44 -11.64 -2.46
C SER A 95 -1.50 -12.74 -2.31
N ARG A 96 -2.47 -12.86 -3.24
CA ARG A 96 -3.65 -13.72 -3.05
C ARG A 96 -3.36 -15.21 -3.00
N ASN A 97 -2.39 -15.68 -3.79
CA ASN A 97 -2.15 -17.10 -3.96
C ASN A 97 -0.65 -17.42 -3.89
N GLY A 98 -0.24 -17.99 -2.75
CA GLY A 98 1.15 -18.42 -2.51
C GLY A 98 1.63 -19.50 -3.48
N ALA A 99 0.77 -20.43 -3.88
CA ALA A 99 1.13 -21.50 -4.80
C ALA A 99 1.40 -20.96 -6.22
N SER A 100 0.50 -20.11 -6.73
CA SER A 100 0.77 -19.43 -8.02
C SER A 100 1.97 -18.49 -7.94
N ALA A 101 2.19 -17.87 -6.78
CA ALA A 101 3.37 -17.06 -6.53
C ALA A 101 4.67 -17.89 -6.57
N TYR A 102 4.67 -19.12 -6.09
CA TYR A 102 5.84 -20.00 -6.17
C TYR A 102 6.29 -20.22 -7.62
N GLU A 103 5.36 -20.57 -8.50
CA GLU A 103 5.62 -20.76 -9.93
C GLU A 103 6.08 -19.45 -10.59
N MET A 104 5.31 -18.37 -10.44
CA MET A 104 5.51 -17.12 -11.19
C MET A 104 6.65 -16.25 -10.64
N ILE A 105 6.94 -16.34 -9.34
CA ILE A 105 7.92 -15.48 -8.67
C ILE A 105 9.22 -16.21 -8.47
N PHE A 106 9.18 -17.45 -7.98
CA PHE A 106 10.39 -18.17 -7.64
C PHE A 106 10.88 -19.01 -8.82
N LEU A 107 10.10 -20.00 -9.27
CA LEU A 107 10.53 -20.96 -10.30
C LEU A 107 10.81 -20.28 -11.65
N ALA A 108 9.95 -19.37 -12.09
CA ALA A 108 10.15 -18.61 -13.33
C ALA A 108 11.43 -17.74 -13.34
N GLN A 109 12.03 -17.46 -12.18
CA GLN A 109 13.29 -16.74 -12.08
C GLN A 109 14.53 -17.65 -12.03
N GLN A 110 14.35 -18.96 -11.85
CA GLN A 110 15.45 -19.92 -11.82
C GLN A 110 15.80 -20.36 -13.25
N LYS A 111 16.88 -19.81 -13.81
CA LYS A 111 17.26 -20.03 -15.21
C LYS A 111 17.45 -21.51 -15.54
N GLY A 112 18.18 -22.23 -14.69
CA GLY A 112 18.41 -23.67 -14.87
C GLY A 112 17.11 -24.45 -14.87
N PHE A 113 16.18 -24.11 -13.97
CA PHE A 113 14.89 -24.79 -13.86
C PHE A 113 14.07 -24.62 -15.13
N VAL A 114 13.94 -23.38 -15.60
CA VAL A 114 13.20 -23.06 -16.84
C VAL A 114 13.81 -23.78 -18.04
N THR A 115 15.15 -23.80 -18.16
CA THR A 115 15.82 -24.53 -19.24
C THR A 115 15.57 -26.04 -19.20
N LEU A 116 15.53 -26.65 -18.02
CA LEU A 116 15.23 -28.07 -17.88
C LEU A 116 13.75 -28.37 -18.20
N GLU A 117 12.80 -27.50 -17.81
CA GLU A 117 11.38 -27.64 -18.18
C GLU A 117 11.15 -27.49 -19.68
N GLU A 118 11.80 -26.52 -20.33
CA GLU A 118 11.76 -26.35 -21.79
C GLU A 118 12.32 -27.59 -22.50
N LYS A 119 13.43 -28.14 -22.00
CA LYS A 119 14.03 -29.37 -22.53
C LYS A 119 13.13 -30.58 -22.35
N LEU A 120 12.49 -30.73 -21.18
CA LEU A 120 11.54 -31.81 -20.92
C LEU A 120 10.35 -31.75 -21.87
N THR A 121 9.83 -30.54 -22.10
CA THR A 121 8.74 -30.28 -23.07
C THR A 121 9.16 -30.66 -24.48
N ALA A 122 10.31 -30.15 -24.96
CA ALA A 122 10.83 -30.44 -26.29
C ALA A 122 11.09 -31.94 -26.51
N ASN A 123 11.66 -32.62 -25.52
CA ASN A 123 11.86 -34.07 -25.56
C ASN A 123 10.53 -34.82 -25.64
N THR A 124 9.50 -34.37 -24.90
CA THR A 124 8.17 -35.00 -24.90
C THR A 124 7.50 -34.90 -26.28
N GLU A 125 7.62 -33.74 -26.93
CA GLU A 125 7.16 -33.53 -28.30
C GLU A 125 7.93 -34.42 -29.30
N GLU A 126 9.26 -34.49 -29.19
CA GLU A 126 10.10 -35.34 -30.04
C GLU A 126 9.75 -36.83 -29.87
N ILE A 127 9.51 -37.30 -28.64
CA ILE A 127 9.04 -38.66 -28.35
C ILE A 127 7.71 -38.93 -29.07
N GLY A 128 6.75 -38.01 -28.99
CA GLY A 128 5.45 -38.14 -29.66
C GLY A 128 5.61 -38.29 -31.17
N PHE A 129 6.47 -37.48 -31.77
CA PHE A 129 6.81 -37.54 -33.20
C PHE A 129 7.51 -38.86 -33.60
N LEU A 130 8.53 -39.28 -32.84
CA LEU A 130 9.28 -40.52 -33.10
C LEU A 130 8.43 -41.77 -32.92
N ARG A 131 7.47 -41.78 -31.97
CA ARG A 131 6.48 -42.85 -31.85
C ARG A 131 5.64 -42.98 -33.12
N GLY A 132 5.19 -41.84 -33.67
CA GLY A 132 4.47 -41.78 -34.93
C GLY A 132 5.30 -42.31 -36.11
N GLN A 133 6.56 -41.88 -36.23
CA GLN A 133 7.46 -42.37 -37.28
C GLN A 133 7.74 -43.86 -37.16
N THR A 134 8.05 -44.34 -35.96
CA THR A 134 8.38 -45.75 -35.72
C THR A 134 7.22 -46.65 -36.12
N ARG A 135 5.98 -46.24 -35.85
CA ARG A 135 4.78 -46.96 -36.31
C ARG A 135 4.71 -47.06 -37.84
N ARG A 136 4.94 -45.94 -38.55
CA ARG A 136 4.97 -45.92 -40.02
C ARG A 136 6.09 -46.78 -40.58
N PHE A 137 7.29 -46.73 -39.99
CA PHE A 137 8.38 -47.59 -40.43
C PHE A 137 8.06 -49.08 -40.25
N LYS A 138 7.42 -49.47 -39.14
CA LYS A 138 6.96 -50.85 -38.93
C LYS A 138 5.95 -51.31 -39.99
N GLU A 139 5.01 -50.45 -40.35
CA GLU A 139 4.04 -50.71 -41.42
C GLU A 139 4.76 -50.87 -42.77
N ASN A 140 5.67 -49.96 -43.12
CA ASN A 140 6.49 -50.04 -44.35
C ASN A 140 7.37 -51.29 -44.40
N VAL A 141 8.00 -51.67 -43.28
CA VAL A 141 8.80 -52.90 -43.19
C VAL A 141 7.93 -54.12 -43.46
N LYS A 142 6.71 -54.16 -42.93
CA LYS A 142 5.75 -55.24 -43.19
C LYS A 142 5.35 -55.30 -44.66
N GLU A 143 5.03 -54.16 -45.27
CA GLU A 143 4.66 -54.06 -46.68
C GLU A 143 5.80 -54.45 -47.62
N LEU A 144 7.01 -53.91 -47.41
CA LEU A 144 8.19 -54.25 -48.21
C LEU A 144 8.55 -55.73 -48.07
N THR A 145 8.43 -56.30 -46.87
CA THR A 145 8.65 -57.73 -46.66
C THR A 145 7.65 -58.57 -47.46
N GLN A 146 6.38 -58.16 -47.51
CA GLN A 146 5.36 -58.85 -48.32
C GLN A 146 5.64 -58.73 -49.82
N LYS A 147 6.07 -57.55 -50.31
CA LYS A 147 6.45 -57.34 -51.71
C LYS A 147 7.65 -58.21 -52.11
N ILE A 148 8.68 -58.28 -51.25
CA ILE A 148 9.87 -59.12 -51.47
C ILE A 148 9.50 -60.61 -51.55
N GLN A 149 8.55 -61.08 -50.75
CA GLN A 149 8.08 -62.48 -50.78
C GLN A 149 7.40 -62.84 -52.12
N ASN A 150 6.76 -61.86 -52.76
CA ASN A 150 6.03 -62.05 -54.01
C ASN A 150 6.91 -61.80 -55.26
N ALA A 151 8.11 -61.23 -55.10
CA ALA A 151 9.03 -60.89 -56.19
C ALA A 151 9.95 -62.06 -56.58
N SER A 152 10.29 -62.17 -57.86
CA SER A 152 11.24 -63.17 -58.36
C SER A 152 12.66 -62.82 -57.96
N LYS A 153 13.39 -63.76 -57.32
CA LYS A 153 14.79 -63.54 -56.86
C LYS A 153 15.79 -63.22 -57.98
N MET A 154 15.43 -63.46 -59.24
CA MET A 154 16.26 -63.20 -60.42
C MET A 154 15.95 -61.84 -61.07
N SER A 155 14.98 -61.07 -60.57
CA SER A 155 14.64 -59.75 -61.11
C SER A 155 15.49 -58.64 -60.47
N GLY A 156 15.78 -57.58 -61.24
CA GLY A 156 16.44 -56.38 -60.71
C GLY A 156 15.62 -55.70 -59.60
N GLU A 157 14.28 -55.76 -59.72
CA GLU A 157 13.31 -55.25 -58.73
C GLU A 157 13.48 -55.88 -57.34
N TYR A 158 13.84 -57.17 -57.27
CA TYR A 158 14.11 -57.85 -55.99
C TYR A 158 15.29 -57.21 -55.25
N GLY A 159 16.37 -56.87 -55.98
CA GLY A 159 17.54 -56.21 -55.41
C GLY A 159 17.22 -54.83 -54.85
N GLU A 160 16.44 -54.03 -55.58
CA GLU A 160 16.01 -52.69 -55.16
C GLU A 160 15.14 -52.73 -53.90
N LEU A 161 14.15 -53.63 -53.85
CA LEU A 161 13.28 -53.79 -52.68
C LEU A 161 14.06 -54.23 -51.42
N VAL A 162 15.08 -55.08 -51.58
CA VAL A 162 15.95 -55.51 -50.46
C VAL A 162 16.77 -54.34 -49.92
N GLU A 163 17.34 -53.50 -50.78
CA GLU A 163 18.09 -52.32 -50.34
C GLU A 163 17.18 -51.27 -49.68
N GLU A 164 15.97 -51.06 -50.22
CA GLU A 164 14.98 -50.19 -49.59
C GLU A 164 14.56 -50.72 -48.21
N LEU A 165 14.31 -52.02 -48.07
CA LEU A 165 14.00 -52.65 -46.78
C LEU A 165 15.13 -52.44 -45.77
N LYS A 166 16.39 -52.64 -46.18
CA LYS A 166 17.56 -52.38 -45.31
C LYS A 166 17.61 -50.92 -44.85
N ARG A 167 17.34 -49.97 -45.76
CA ARG A 167 17.30 -48.53 -45.45
C ARG A 167 16.18 -48.20 -44.46
N VAL A 168 14.96 -48.68 -44.69
CA VAL A 168 13.82 -48.44 -43.79
C VAL A 168 14.08 -49.04 -42.41
N LYS A 169 14.59 -50.28 -42.33
CA LYS A 169 14.97 -50.91 -41.05
C LYS A 169 16.05 -50.12 -40.30
N ARG A 170 17.01 -49.54 -41.01
CA ARG A 170 18.05 -48.67 -40.40
C ARG A 170 17.42 -47.40 -39.80
N HIS A 171 16.52 -46.75 -40.54
CA HIS A 171 15.80 -45.58 -40.02
C HIS A 171 14.91 -45.91 -38.83
N GLU A 172 14.19 -47.04 -38.89
CA GLU A 172 13.39 -47.55 -37.78
C GLU A 172 14.25 -47.76 -36.52
N ASN A 173 15.37 -48.48 -36.66
CA ASN A 173 16.26 -48.76 -35.54
C ASN A 173 16.85 -47.47 -34.94
N ASN A 174 17.26 -46.51 -35.76
CA ASN A 174 17.76 -45.22 -35.28
C ASN A 174 16.67 -44.45 -34.52
N ALA A 175 15.43 -44.45 -35.01
CA ALA A 175 14.31 -43.81 -34.33
C ALA A 175 14.00 -44.49 -32.99
N ILE A 176 14.06 -45.83 -32.93
CA ILE A 176 13.87 -46.60 -31.69
C ILE A 176 14.97 -46.28 -30.67
N VAL A 177 16.24 -46.24 -31.10
CA VAL A 177 17.37 -45.91 -30.21
C VAL A 177 17.21 -44.49 -29.66
N ARG A 178 16.94 -43.51 -30.52
CA ARG A 178 16.73 -42.12 -30.10
C ARG A 178 15.53 -41.98 -29.14
N LEU A 179 14.45 -42.71 -29.40
CA LEU A 179 13.29 -42.75 -28.53
C LEU A 179 13.64 -43.31 -27.15
N GLY A 180 14.42 -44.38 -27.08
CA GLY A 180 14.95 -44.91 -25.82
C GLY A 180 15.77 -43.88 -25.06
N ASP A 181 16.73 -43.24 -25.75
CA ASP A 181 17.57 -42.20 -25.15
C ASP A 181 16.75 -41.03 -24.58
N LEU A 182 15.69 -40.59 -25.28
CA LEU A 182 14.83 -39.49 -24.82
C LEU A 182 13.95 -39.89 -23.63
N VAL A 183 13.45 -41.12 -23.60
CA VAL A 183 12.66 -41.63 -22.47
C VAL A 183 13.55 -41.70 -21.22
N ASP A 184 14.74 -42.28 -21.35
CA ASP A 184 15.71 -42.36 -20.25
C ASP A 184 16.13 -40.97 -19.76
N GLN A 185 16.31 -39.99 -20.66
CA GLN A 185 16.56 -38.59 -20.28
C GLN A 185 15.39 -37.95 -19.53
N ASN A 186 14.16 -38.14 -20.02
CA ASN A 186 12.98 -37.51 -19.44
C ASN A 186 12.68 -38.01 -18.04
N GLU A 187 12.95 -39.29 -17.76
CA GLU A 187 12.81 -39.86 -16.42
C GLU A 187 13.69 -39.10 -15.42
N VAL A 188 14.98 -38.92 -15.75
CA VAL A 188 15.92 -38.18 -14.89
C VAL A 188 15.57 -36.69 -14.80
N LEU A 189 15.20 -36.05 -15.92
CA LEU A 189 14.79 -34.65 -15.93
C LEU A 189 13.57 -34.41 -15.02
N TYR A 190 12.57 -35.29 -15.12
CA TYR A 190 11.37 -35.21 -14.29
C TYR A 190 11.69 -35.36 -12.81
N GLU A 191 12.58 -36.30 -12.45
CA GLU A 191 13.04 -36.48 -11.08
C GLU A 191 13.75 -35.22 -10.54
N VAL A 192 14.71 -34.67 -11.29
CA VAL A 192 15.46 -33.47 -10.88
C VAL A 192 14.54 -32.24 -10.72
N ILE A 193 13.62 -32.03 -11.67
CA ILE A 193 12.65 -30.92 -11.62
C ILE A 193 11.72 -31.07 -10.40
N THR A 194 11.23 -32.29 -10.14
CA THR A 194 10.32 -32.57 -9.03
C THR A 194 11.02 -32.39 -7.68
N GLN A 195 12.23 -32.93 -7.52
CA GLN A 195 13.02 -32.75 -6.30
C GLN A 195 13.28 -31.27 -6.01
N PHE A 196 13.60 -30.47 -7.03
CA PHE A 196 13.79 -29.04 -6.87
C PHE A 196 12.50 -28.32 -6.46
N ARG A 197 11.36 -28.66 -7.08
CA ARG A 197 10.04 -28.13 -6.70
C ARG A 197 9.76 -28.42 -5.23
N ASP A 198 9.89 -29.68 -4.82
CA ASP A 198 9.59 -30.13 -3.46
C ASP A 198 10.54 -29.52 -2.42
N GLN A 199 11.82 -29.36 -2.77
CA GLN A 199 12.84 -28.80 -1.87
C GLN A 199 12.53 -27.34 -1.47
N TYR A 200 12.02 -26.53 -2.39
CA TYR A 200 11.87 -25.09 -2.18
C TYR A 200 10.44 -24.60 -1.99
N GLU A 201 9.41 -25.41 -2.29
CA GLU A 201 8.01 -24.99 -2.17
C GLU A 201 7.65 -24.61 -0.73
N ALA A 202 7.84 -25.52 0.23
CA ALA A 202 7.47 -25.27 1.62
C ALA A 202 8.25 -24.08 2.25
N PRO A 203 9.59 -23.96 2.08
CA PRO A 203 10.33 -22.77 2.49
C PRO A 203 9.81 -21.49 1.83
N PHE A 204 9.51 -21.51 0.53
CA PHE A 204 8.99 -20.36 -0.18
C PHE A 204 7.63 -19.93 0.37
N LEU A 205 6.68 -20.85 0.53
CA LEU A 205 5.33 -20.53 0.99
C LEU A 205 5.35 -19.94 2.40
N ARG A 206 6.23 -20.44 3.28
CA ARG A 206 6.46 -19.88 4.62
C ARG A 206 6.97 -18.45 4.53
N ASP A 207 8.06 -18.22 3.80
CA ASP A 207 8.71 -16.91 3.72
C ASP A 207 7.81 -15.89 2.98
N PHE A 208 7.07 -16.32 1.95
CA PHE A 208 6.06 -15.52 1.27
C PHE A 208 4.93 -15.13 2.22
N SER A 209 4.42 -16.05 3.03
CA SER A 209 3.37 -15.77 4.00
C SER A 209 3.81 -14.73 5.04
N HIS A 210 5.01 -14.89 5.61
CA HIS A 210 5.59 -13.91 6.52
C HIS A 210 5.78 -12.54 5.84
N PHE A 211 6.34 -12.53 4.63
CA PHE A 211 6.53 -11.31 3.86
C PHE A 211 5.20 -10.56 3.64
N VAL A 212 4.14 -11.27 3.26
CA VAL A 212 2.81 -10.68 3.05
C VAL A 212 2.23 -10.18 4.37
N HIS A 213 2.35 -10.97 5.45
CA HIS A 213 1.87 -10.63 6.78
C HIS A 213 2.48 -9.33 7.30
N ASP A 214 3.79 -9.13 7.10
CA ASP A 214 4.50 -7.95 7.59
C ASP A 214 4.30 -6.71 6.70
N THR A 215 4.23 -6.91 5.38
CA THR A 215 4.19 -5.81 4.41
C THR A 215 2.79 -5.21 4.27
N LYS A 216 1.75 -6.05 4.29
CA LYS A 216 0.35 -5.61 4.14
C LYS A 216 -0.07 -4.53 5.15
N PRO A 217 0.12 -4.69 6.48
CA PRO A 217 -0.30 -3.68 7.45
C PRO A 217 0.49 -2.39 7.31
N LYS A 218 1.78 -2.45 6.93
CA LYS A 218 2.61 -1.25 6.70
C LYS A 218 2.11 -0.42 5.52
N LEU A 219 1.82 -1.07 4.39
CA LEU A 219 1.24 -0.40 3.23
C LEU A 219 -0.14 0.20 3.55
N LYS A 220 -0.99 -0.54 4.27
CA LYS A 220 -2.30 -0.03 4.69
C LYS A 220 -2.16 1.18 5.62
N ALA A 221 -1.26 1.12 6.60
CA ALA A 221 -1.02 2.20 7.54
C ALA A 221 -0.59 3.49 6.84
N ILE A 222 0.35 3.40 5.90
CA ILE A 222 0.78 4.53 5.06
C ILE A 222 -0.41 5.09 4.27
N LEU A 223 -1.17 4.23 3.61
CA LEU A 223 -2.32 4.64 2.79
C LEU A 223 -3.41 5.33 3.63
N ASP A 224 -3.75 4.77 4.79
CA ASP A 224 -4.73 5.34 5.73
C ASP A 224 -4.26 6.69 6.31
N ALA A 225 -2.95 6.84 6.58
CA ALA A 225 -2.36 8.10 7.05
C ALA A 225 -2.34 9.16 5.94
N MET A 226 -2.02 8.79 4.70
CA MET A 226 -2.10 9.67 3.54
C MET A 226 -3.53 10.14 3.28
N ALA A 227 -4.51 9.24 3.45
CA ALA A 227 -5.93 9.58 3.31
C ALA A 227 -6.36 10.61 4.35
N TYR A 228 -5.96 10.42 5.61
CA TYR A 228 -6.23 11.37 6.69
C TYR A 228 -5.58 12.73 6.41
N ALA A 229 -4.29 12.75 6.09
CA ALA A 229 -3.58 13.99 5.79
C ALA A 229 -4.18 14.74 4.60
N PHE A 230 -4.56 14.01 3.55
CA PHE A 230 -5.24 14.61 2.40
C PHE A 230 -6.60 15.19 2.79
N ASP A 231 -7.38 14.50 3.63
CA ASP A 231 -8.67 14.99 4.10
C ASP A 231 -8.55 16.33 4.85
N ILE A 232 -7.63 16.38 5.81
CA ILE A 232 -7.36 17.58 6.61
C ILE A 232 -6.97 18.75 5.70
N GLU A 233 -6.00 18.54 4.80
CA GLU A 233 -5.53 19.59 3.90
C GLU A 233 -6.62 20.05 2.90
N LEU A 234 -7.44 19.11 2.42
CA LEU A 234 -8.56 19.41 1.53
C LEU A 234 -9.54 20.38 2.19
N TRP A 235 -9.98 20.07 3.41
CA TRP A 235 -10.94 20.91 4.12
C TRP A 235 -10.32 22.18 4.68
N PHE A 236 -9.06 22.14 5.07
CA PHE A 236 -8.32 23.33 5.46
C PHE A 236 -8.29 24.36 4.32
N LYS A 237 -7.94 23.92 3.11
CA LYS A 237 -7.95 24.78 1.91
C LYS A 237 -9.35 25.19 1.46
N ALA A 238 -10.33 24.32 1.58
CA ALA A 238 -11.73 24.65 1.31
C ALA A 238 -12.24 25.83 2.16
N LYS A 239 -11.76 25.97 3.41
CA LYS A 239 -12.11 27.09 4.30
C LYS A 239 -11.45 28.41 3.89
N GLU A 240 -10.32 28.37 3.20
CA GLU A 240 -9.68 29.60 2.69
C GLU A 240 -10.47 30.17 1.51
N SER A 241 -11.08 29.31 0.68
CA SER A 241 -11.89 29.74 -0.48
C SER A 241 -13.17 30.47 -0.05
N PRO A 242 -13.37 31.75 -0.44
CA PRO A 242 -14.62 32.47 -0.20
C PRO A 242 -15.81 31.83 -0.95
N ILE A 243 -15.57 31.30 -2.15
CA ILE A 243 -16.60 30.68 -3.00
C ILE A 243 -17.15 29.43 -2.31
N ILE A 244 -16.26 28.54 -1.87
CA ILE A 244 -16.64 27.31 -1.17
C ILE A 244 -17.33 27.63 0.15
N ARG A 245 -16.81 28.58 0.93
CA ARG A 245 -17.47 29.02 2.18
C ARG A 245 -18.89 29.52 1.95
N ASN A 246 -19.08 30.37 0.94
CA ASN A 246 -20.41 30.90 0.63
C ASN A 246 -21.37 29.80 0.15
N TYR A 247 -20.89 28.84 -0.65
CA TYR A 247 -21.67 27.67 -1.05
C TYR A 247 -22.19 26.91 0.18
N PHE A 248 -21.30 26.58 1.12
CA PHE A 248 -21.67 25.84 2.33
C PHE A 248 -22.55 26.65 3.28
N LYS A 249 -22.32 27.95 3.44
CA LYS A 249 -23.16 28.82 4.27
C LYS A 249 -24.60 28.90 3.75
N ASN A 250 -24.79 28.84 2.44
CA ASN A 250 -26.12 28.90 1.82
C ASN A 250 -26.81 27.52 1.80
N ALA A 251 -26.04 26.45 1.66
CA ALA A 251 -26.55 25.08 1.60
C ALA A 251 -26.76 24.42 2.98
N TYR A 252 -26.07 24.90 4.01
CA TYR A 252 -25.98 24.27 5.34
C TYR A 252 -25.98 25.31 6.48
N THR A 253 -26.54 24.95 7.64
CA THR A 253 -26.69 25.87 8.79
C THR A 253 -25.50 25.92 9.74
N GLY A 254 -24.42 25.18 9.47
CA GLY A 254 -23.23 25.13 10.33
C GLY A 254 -22.04 25.90 9.77
N GLU A 255 -21.26 26.51 10.66
CA GLU A 255 -20.07 27.31 10.31
C GLU A 255 -18.81 26.47 10.02
N ILE A 256 -18.76 25.22 10.51
CA ILE A 256 -17.58 24.35 10.38
C ILE A 256 -17.69 23.48 9.13
N ILE A 257 -16.76 23.65 8.19
CA ILE A 257 -16.67 22.86 6.96
C ILE A 257 -15.62 21.75 7.15
N SER A 258 -16.02 20.49 7.07
CA SER A 258 -15.18 19.31 7.29
C SER A 258 -15.82 18.07 6.67
N SER A 259 -15.09 16.94 6.63
CA SER A 259 -15.63 15.64 6.23
C SER A 259 -16.87 15.25 7.02
N ARG A 260 -16.82 15.45 8.33
CA ARG A 260 -17.92 15.09 9.22
C ARG A 260 -19.17 15.91 8.94
N THR A 261 -19.04 17.23 8.82
CA THR A 261 -20.19 18.11 8.57
C THR A 261 -20.75 17.93 7.17
N TYR A 262 -19.89 17.67 6.17
CA TYR A 262 -20.33 17.35 4.82
C TYR A 262 -21.05 16.01 4.72
N LEU A 263 -20.52 14.97 5.39
CA LEU A 263 -21.19 13.67 5.49
C LEU A 263 -22.51 13.78 6.23
N GLU A 264 -22.58 14.54 7.33
CA GLU A 264 -23.83 14.76 8.06
C GLU A 264 -24.90 15.37 7.15
N TYR A 265 -24.54 16.39 6.38
CA TYR A 265 -25.43 16.99 5.38
C TYR A 265 -25.85 15.99 4.31
N TYR A 266 -24.90 15.27 3.72
CA TYR A 266 -25.17 14.28 2.67
C TYR A 266 -26.09 13.17 3.16
N LEU A 267 -25.82 12.61 4.34
CA LEU A 267 -26.56 11.50 4.93
C LEU A 267 -27.94 11.92 5.44
N LYS A 268 -28.13 13.16 5.90
CA LYS A 268 -29.43 13.68 6.38
C LYS A 268 -30.54 13.58 5.32
N ASN A 269 -30.17 13.62 4.04
CA ASN A 269 -31.10 13.58 2.92
C ASN A 269 -31.35 12.14 2.41
N LEU A 270 -30.77 11.12 3.03
CA LEU A 270 -30.92 9.73 2.63
C LEU A 270 -31.86 8.96 3.56
N ASP A 271 -32.71 8.10 2.98
CA ASP A 271 -33.55 7.16 3.72
C ASP A 271 -32.67 6.02 4.27
N VAL A 272 -32.48 6.00 5.60
CA VAL A 272 -31.63 5.03 6.31
C VAL A 272 -32.07 3.58 6.07
N HIS A 273 -33.35 3.36 5.77
CA HIS A 273 -33.90 2.03 5.53
C HIS A 273 -33.73 1.54 4.08
N LYS A 274 -33.22 2.40 3.18
CA LYS A 274 -32.97 2.08 1.76
C LYS A 274 -31.51 2.31 1.36
N LEU A 275 -30.60 2.35 2.33
CA LEU A 275 -29.18 2.56 2.04
C LEU A 275 -28.61 1.35 1.30
N ASN A 276 -28.04 1.61 0.12
CA ASN A 276 -27.18 0.66 -0.56
C ASN A 276 -25.88 0.44 0.25
N LYS A 277 -25.08 -0.56 -0.12
CA LYS A 277 -23.80 -0.88 0.56
C LYS A 277 -22.86 0.33 0.66
N GLU A 278 -22.93 1.24 -0.30
CA GLU A 278 -22.08 2.42 -0.38
C GLU A 278 -22.47 3.46 0.67
N ASN A 279 -23.77 3.73 0.79
CA ASN A 279 -24.30 4.64 1.79
C ASN A 279 -24.14 4.09 3.21
N GLN A 280 -24.20 2.76 3.39
CA GLN A 280 -23.86 2.11 4.65
C GLN A 280 -22.39 2.34 5.03
N ALA A 281 -21.46 2.24 4.08
CA ALA A 281 -20.04 2.54 4.31
C ALA A 281 -19.81 4.01 4.68
N LEU A 282 -20.52 4.95 4.04
CA LEU A 282 -20.47 6.38 4.39
C LEU A 282 -21.07 6.66 5.78
N GLN A 283 -22.13 5.95 6.16
CA GLN A 283 -22.70 6.05 7.50
C GLN A 283 -21.70 5.52 8.55
N GLN A 284 -21.04 4.40 8.28
CA GLN A 284 -19.97 3.89 9.16
C GLN A 284 -18.84 4.91 9.29
N LEU A 285 -18.39 5.50 8.19
CA LEU A 285 -17.38 6.56 8.19
C LEU A 285 -17.80 7.76 9.04
N TYR A 286 -19.06 8.23 8.90
CA TYR A 286 -19.59 9.31 9.73
C TYR A 286 -19.57 8.95 11.23
N LEU A 287 -19.94 7.73 11.59
CA LEU A 287 -19.89 7.26 12.98
C LEU A 287 -18.45 7.22 13.51
N GLU A 288 -17.48 6.77 12.72
CA GLU A 288 -16.06 6.80 13.10
C GLU A 288 -15.58 8.24 13.36
N LEU A 289 -15.89 9.17 12.46
CA LEU A 289 -15.52 10.59 12.61
C LEU A 289 -16.17 11.25 13.83
N LYS A 290 -17.36 10.78 14.25
CA LYS A 290 -18.08 11.30 15.41
C LYS A 290 -17.48 10.86 16.75
N LYS A 291 -16.65 9.81 16.78
CA LYS A 291 -15.99 9.34 18.01
C LYS A 291 -14.97 10.32 18.57
N VAL A 292 -14.49 11.26 17.75
CA VAL A 292 -13.50 12.25 18.18
C VAL A 292 -14.17 13.24 19.14
N LYS A 293 -13.64 13.31 20.38
CA LYS A 293 -14.17 14.17 21.44
C LYS A 293 -13.78 15.63 21.13
N PRO A 294 -14.73 16.59 21.17
CA PRO A 294 -14.38 18.00 21.11
C PRO A 294 -13.56 18.41 22.34
N LEU A 295 -12.64 19.34 22.15
CA LEU A 295 -11.79 19.89 23.21
C LEU A 295 -12.06 21.39 23.36
N ASN A 296 -11.91 21.90 24.59
CA ASN A 296 -11.79 23.34 24.83
C ASN A 296 -10.33 23.75 24.63
N ILE A 297 -10.06 24.60 23.64
CA ILE A 297 -8.71 24.99 23.23
C ILE A 297 -8.55 26.51 23.30
N LEU A 298 -7.47 26.95 23.94
CA LEU A 298 -7.02 28.35 23.93
C LEU A 298 -5.82 28.48 23.00
N ILE A 299 -5.77 29.55 22.21
CA ILE A 299 -4.65 29.87 21.31
C ILE A 299 -4.17 31.28 21.67
N ILE A 300 -2.94 31.37 22.17
CA ILE A 300 -2.29 32.61 22.59
C ILE A 300 -1.13 32.84 21.64
N ILE A 301 -1.37 33.66 20.62
CA ILE A 301 -0.39 33.95 19.57
C ILE A 301 -0.43 35.43 19.28
N ALA A 302 0.74 36.07 19.20
CA ALA A 302 0.84 37.50 18.97
C ALA A 302 0.29 37.88 17.58
N ASP A 303 0.62 37.08 16.56
CA ASP A 303 0.10 37.25 15.21
C ASP A 303 -1.32 36.68 15.06
N GLU A 304 -2.28 37.55 14.75
CA GLU A 304 -3.69 37.15 14.60
C GLU A 304 -3.89 36.23 13.38
N GLY A 305 -3.07 36.37 12.34
CA GLY A 305 -3.11 35.56 11.13
C GLY A 305 -2.76 34.10 11.44
N GLU A 306 -1.67 33.88 12.16
CA GLU A 306 -1.21 32.58 12.65
C GLU A 306 -2.18 31.96 13.66
N GLY A 307 -2.69 32.75 14.61
CA GLY A 307 -3.73 32.28 15.53
C GLY A 307 -4.98 31.79 14.79
N ARG A 308 -5.39 32.50 13.73
CA ARG A 308 -6.49 32.09 12.85
C ARG A 308 -6.15 30.86 12.00
N TYR A 309 -4.90 30.74 11.54
CA TYR A 309 -4.40 29.55 10.83
C TYR A 309 -4.52 28.30 11.71
N ILE A 310 -4.00 28.33 12.94
CA ILE A 310 -4.08 27.21 13.88
C ILE A 310 -5.53 26.87 14.19
N LYS A 311 -6.37 27.88 14.44
CA LYS A 311 -7.83 27.66 14.62
C LYS A 311 -8.44 26.92 13.44
N ASN A 312 -8.15 27.34 12.20
CA ASN A 312 -8.72 26.70 11.02
C ASN A 312 -8.25 25.25 10.85
N ALA A 313 -6.98 24.97 11.17
CA ALA A 313 -6.38 23.63 11.17
C ALA A 313 -7.06 22.72 12.20
N LEU A 314 -7.21 23.20 13.44
CA LEU A 314 -7.91 22.48 14.51
C LEU A 314 -9.35 22.13 14.13
N HIS A 315 -10.03 23.00 13.38
CA HIS A 315 -11.41 22.73 12.96
C HIS A 315 -11.50 21.81 11.72
N ALA A 316 -10.38 21.45 11.08
CA ALA A 316 -10.40 20.75 9.79
C ALA A 316 -10.88 19.28 9.92
N ASP A 317 -10.66 18.65 11.07
CA ASP A 317 -11.12 17.29 11.35
C ASP A 317 -12.62 17.20 11.69
N GLY A 318 -13.28 18.33 11.91
CA GLY A 318 -14.69 18.39 12.26
C GLY A 318 -15.03 17.89 13.66
N ALA A 319 -14.06 17.70 14.57
CA ALA A 319 -14.30 17.21 15.93
C ALA A 319 -15.22 18.14 16.75
N GLY A 320 -15.30 19.42 16.37
CA GLY A 320 -16.14 20.43 17.02
C GLY A 320 -15.44 21.09 18.21
N HIS A 321 -14.11 21.25 18.15
CA HIS A 321 -13.33 21.92 19.18
C HIS A 321 -13.84 23.35 19.43
N LYS A 322 -13.93 23.73 20.70
CA LYS A 322 -14.24 25.11 21.11
C LYS A 322 -12.93 25.87 21.24
N THR A 323 -12.62 26.67 20.23
CA THR A 323 -11.34 27.40 20.15
C THR A 323 -11.53 28.88 20.45
N THR A 324 -10.74 29.44 21.36
CA THR A 324 -10.62 30.88 21.58
C THR A 324 -9.23 31.33 21.14
N VAL A 325 -9.14 32.41 20.36
CA VAL A 325 -7.86 33.01 19.93
C VAL A 325 -7.72 34.34 20.65
N ILE A 326 -6.57 34.56 21.28
CA ILE A 326 -6.25 35.76 22.03
C ILE A 326 -4.85 36.22 21.59
N GLY A 327 -4.67 37.53 21.47
CA GLY A 327 -3.35 38.13 21.26
C GLY A 327 -2.43 37.93 22.47
N SER A 328 -1.22 38.46 22.42
CA SER A 328 -0.18 38.28 23.44
C SER A 328 -0.45 38.89 24.83
N THR A 329 -1.67 39.37 25.12
CA THR A 329 -2.00 40.00 26.40
C THR A 329 -2.74 39.06 27.36
N PHE A 330 -2.15 38.82 28.52
CA PHE A 330 -2.71 37.98 29.59
C PHE A 330 -4.10 38.44 30.04
N GLU A 331 -4.30 39.75 30.17
CA GLU A 331 -5.56 40.33 30.66
C GLU A 331 -6.76 39.98 29.76
N ALA A 332 -6.55 39.83 28.45
CA ALA A 332 -7.59 39.44 27.51
C ALA A 332 -8.01 37.97 27.69
N SER A 333 -7.11 37.10 28.19
CA SER A 333 -7.42 35.71 28.53
C SER A 333 -8.25 35.54 29.79
N MET A 334 -8.26 36.54 30.67
CA MET A 334 -9.01 36.47 31.92
C MET A 334 -10.50 36.82 31.78
N GLN A 335 -10.92 37.42 30.67
CA GLN A 335 -12.27 37.98 30.53
C GLN A 335 -13.31 37.03 29.91
N HIS A 336 -12.97 35.79 29.55
CA HIS A 336 -13.76 35.04 28.57
C HIS A 336 -14.01 33.52 28.80
N HIS A 337 -14.27 33.00 30.01
CA HIS A 337 -14.43 31.52 30.15
C HIS A 337 -15.72 31.00 30.80
N PRO A 338 -16.57 30.26 30.05
CA PRO A 338 -17.64 29.45 30.62
C PRO A 338 -17.17 28.07 31.14
N ALA A 339 -15.94 27.64 30.81
CA ALA A 339 -15.34 26.39 31.26
C ALA A 339 -13.79 26.41 31.13
N PRO A 340 -13.04 25.62 31.92
CA PRO A 340 -11.60 25.49 31.80
C PRO A 340 -11.15 24.91 30.45
N TYR A 341 -9.92 25.25 30.05
CA TYR A 341 -9.27 24.74 28.86
C TYR A 341 -8.61 23.38 29.08
N GLU A 342 -8.77 22.50 28.10
CA GLU A 342 -8.08 21.21 28.06
C GLU A 342 -6.71 21.34 27.39
N VAL A 343 -6.57 22.25 26.40
CA VAL A 343 -5.33 22.48 25.67
C VAL A 343 -5.10 23.98 25.45
N ILE A 344 -3.85 24.43 25.59
CA ILE A 344 -3.42 25.80 25.35
C ILE A 344 -2.25 25.79 24.37
N PHE A 345 -2.44 26.38 23.19
CA PHE A 345 -1.36 26.73 22.27
C PHE A 345 -0.77 28.07 22.70
N VAL A 346 0.54 28.12 22.87
CA VAL A 346 1.23 29.34 23.33
C VAL A 346 2.40 29.61 22.40
N ASP A 347 2.39 30.79 21.79
CA ASP A 347 3.55 31.34 21.09
C ASP A 347 4.70 31.49 22.07
N VAL A 348 5.84 30.86 21.81
CA VAL A 348 7.05 30.99 22.64
C VAL A 348 8.06 31.97 22.04
N ALA A 349 7.80 32.48 20.84
CA ALA A 349 8.66 33.44 20.19
C ALA A 349 8.41 34.84 20.76
N GLY A 350 9.43 35.40 21.44
CA GLY A 350 9.49 36.83 21.71
C GLY A 350 8.73 37.36 22.92
N SER A 351 8.36 36.54 23.92
CA SER A 351 7.86 37.06 25.20
C SER A 351 8.50 36.40 26.42
N GLU A 352 9.17 37.21 27.24
CA GLU A 352 9.65 36.83 28.57
C GLU A 352 8.48 36.57 29.54
N ASP A 353 7.29 37.10 29.21
CA ASP A 353 6.08 37.02 30.04
C ASP A 353 5.27 35.72 29.86
N ILE A 354 5.56 34.90 28.84
CA ILE A 354 4.84 33.63 28.60
C ILE A 354 5.05 32.62 29.74
N ALA A 355 6.25 32.58 30.31
CA ALA A 355 6.52 31.69 31.44
C ALA A 355 5.70 32.10 32.67
N SER A 356 5.64 33.40 32.94
CA SER A 356 4.81 33.99 34.00
C SER A 356 3.33 33.71 33.75
N PHE A 357 2.86 33.90 32.52
CA PHE A 357 1.50 33.55 32.08
C PHE A 357 1.19 32.08 32.37
N ALA A 358 2.03 31.15 31.91
CA ALA A 358 1.75 29.71 32.05
C ALA A 358 1.71 29.30 33.53
N HIS A 359 2.59 29.86 34.35
CA HIS A 359 2.57 29.66 35.80
C HIS A 359 1.30 30.20 36.45
N GLU A 360 0.83 31.38 36.05
CA GLU A 360 -0.39 31.98 36.59
C GLU A 360 -1.65 31.24 36.11
N ALA A 361 -1.70 30.90 34.82
CA ALA A 361 -2.76 30.10 34.21
C ALA A 361 -2.95 28.76 34.92
N ARG A 362 -1.87 28.04 35.22
CA ARG A 362 -1.92 26.76 35.96
C ARG A 362 -2.43 26.92 37.40
N ARG A 363 -2.28 28.10 38.00
CA ARG A 363 -2.81 28.40 39.35
C ARG A 363 -4.27 28.85 39.31
N ASN A 364 -4.80 29.15 38.13
CA ASN A 364 -6.16 29.62 37.96
C ASN A 364 -7.11 28.48 37.53
N PRO A 365 -7.94 27.95 38.45
CA PRO A 365 -8.85 26.84 38.14
C PRO A 365 -9.98 27.21 37.16
N LEU A 366 -10.18 28.50 36.90
CA LEU A 366 -11.15 28.98 35.90
C LEU A 366 -10.60 28.87 34.48
N LEU A 367 -9.27 28.90 34.33
CA LEU A 367 -8.59 28.89 33.04
C LEU A 367 -8.03 27.50 32.72
N CYS A 368 -7.40 26.85 33.70
CA CYS A 368 -6.77 25.54 33.55
C CYS A 368 -7.31 24.54 34.59
N THR A 369 -7.29 23.27 34.19
CA THR A 369 -7.33 22.13 35.11
C THR A 369 -5.90 21.64 35.38
N ILE A 370 -5.72 20.74 36.35
CA ILE A 370 -4.42 20.09 36.57
C ILE A 370 -3.94 19.31 35.34
N ASP A 371 -4.88 18.88 34.51
CA ASP A 371 -4.67 18.13 33.28
C ASP A 371 -4.59 19.02 32.04
N THR A 372 -4.48 20.34 32.18
CA THR A 372 -4.36 21.21 30.99
C THR A 372 -3.00 21.04 30.31
N LEU A 373 -3.04 20.75 29.01
CA LEU A 373 -1.85 20.60 28.17
C LEU A 373 -1.43 21.93 27.57
N PHE A 374 -0.13 22.19 27.60
CA PHE A 374 0.49 23.32 26.90
C PHE A 374 1.21 22.79 25.66
N ILE A 375 0.95 23.42 24.50
CA ILE A 375 1.66 23.16 23.25
C ILE A 375 2.37 24.45 22.86
N ALA A 376 3.69 24.42 22.84
CA ALA A 376 4.51 25.57 22.46
C ALA A 376 4.53 25.73 20.93
N VAL A 377 4.39 26.95 20.43
CA VAL A 377 4.47 27.30 19.01
C VAL A 377 5.68 28.21 18.81
N GLY A 378 6.66 27.80 18.01
CA GLY A 378 7.93 28.51 17.89
C GLY A 378 8.73 28.13 16.64
N ALA A 379 9.85 28.80 16.37
CA ALA A 379 10.86 28.34 15.43
C ALA A 379 11.61 27.12 16.01
N VAL A 380 11.52 25.97 15.33
CA VAL A 380 12.04 24.64 15.77
C VAL A 380 13.57 24.55 15.98
N LEU A 381 14.31 25.66 15.95
CA LEU A 381 15.77 25.70 16.09
C LEU A 381 16.30 26.78 17.06
N ASP A 382 15.45 27.53 17.76
CA ASP A 382 15.93 28.49 18.78
C ASP A 382 16.03 27.83 20.16
N GLU A 383 17.25 27.70 20.69
CA GLU A 383 17.51 27.17 22.03
C GLU A 383 16.74 27.92 23.12
N ARG A 384 16.48 29.22 22.93
CA ARG A 384 15.71 30.04 23.87
C ARG A 384 14.25 29.59 23.93
N GLU A 385 13.63 29.35 22.77
CA GLU A 385 12.24 28.91 22.70
C GLU A 385 12.07 27.49 23.26
N VAL A 386 13.05 26.62 23.05
CA VAL A 386 13.10 25.29 23.69
C VAL A 386 13.16 25.43 25.22
N ALA A 387 13.98 26.34 25.74
CA ALA A 387 14.07 26.59 27.18
C ALA A 387 12.75 27.15 27.75
N VAL A 388 12.05 28.02 27.03
CA VAL A 388 10.72 28.52 27.42
C VAL A 388 9.68 27.41 27.37
N ALA A 389 9.66 26.59 26.32
CA ALA A 389 8.76 25.43 26.23
C ALA A 389 8.98 24.46 27.41
N GLN A 390 10.23 24.23 27.81
CA GLN A 390 10.56 23.42 28.99
C GLN A 390 10.10 24.06 30.30
N SER A 391 10.26 25.39 30.45
CA SER A 391 9.88 26.09 31.68
C SER A 391 8.36 26.06 31.93
N ILE A 392 7.55 26.11 30.86
CA ILE A 392 6.09 25.98 30.94
C ILE A 392 5.60 24.53 31.00
N GLN A 393 6.53 23.57 31.00
CA GLN A 393 6.26 22.13 30.92
C GLN A 393 5.34 21.80 29.72
N ALA A 394 5.69 22.34 28.55
CA ALA A 394 4.96 22.06 27.32
C ALA A 394 4.99 20.56 27.03
N ALA A 395 3.83 20.01 26.68
CA ALA A 395 3.68 18.62 26.30
C ALA A 395 4.25 18.34 24.90
N SER A 396 4.27 19.35 24.04
CA SER A 396 4.89 19.30 22.73
C SER A 396 5.30 20.70 22.26
N LEU A 397 6.19 20.75 21.26
CA LEU A 397 6.65 21.96 20.57
C LEU A 397 6.37 21.78 19.07
N ILE A 398 5.72 22.78 18.47
CA ILE A 398 5.42 22.79 17.04
C ILE A 398 6.10 23.97 16.34
N ALA A 399 6.61 23.71 15.13
CA ALA A 399 7.19 24.75 14.30
C ALA A 399 6.14 25.75 13.84
N ARG A 400 6.57 27.00 13.64
CA ARG A 400 5.87 27.95 12.76
C ARG A 400 5.87 27.40 11.33
N ASP A 401 4.84 27.76 10.55
CA ASP A 401 4.68 27.37 9.14
C ASP A 401 4.55 25.86 8.83
N VAL A 402 4.13 25.07 9.82
CA VAL A 402 3.78 23.65 9.64
C VAL A 402 2.45 23.47 8.89
N GLU A 403 2.23 22.25 8.40
CA GLU A 403 0.97 21.90 7.76
C GLU A 403 -0.18 21.73 8.78
N ALA A 404 -1.43 21.89 8.33
CA ALA A 404 -2.60 21.77 9.19
C ALA A 404 -2.69 20.38 9.84
N VAL A 405 -2.29 19.34 9.10
CA VAL A 405 -2.24 17.98 9.61
C VAL A 405 -1.18 17.79 10.71
N GLU A 406 -0.07 18.53 10.68
CA GLU A 406 0.98 18.44 11.71
C GLU A 406 0.54 19.08 13.04
N ILE A 407 -0.27 20.14 12.97
CA ILE A 407 -0.94 20.74 14.14
C ILE A 407 -1.85 19.71 14.83
N LEU A 408 -2.66 19.00 14.05
CA LEU A 408 -3.58 17.99 14.59
C LEU A 408 -2.83 16.75 15.12
N ASP A 409 -1.81 16.27 14.41
CA ASP A 409 -0.99 15.16 14.88
C ASP A 409 -0.34 15.52 16.23
N THR A 410 0.22 16.74 16.36
CA THR A 410 0.80 17.24 17.62
C THR A 410 -0.21 17.33 18.75
N LEU A 411 -1.40 17.86 18.48
CA LEU A 411 -2.49 17.94 19.46
C LEU A 411 -2.85 16.55 19.99
N TYR A 412 -3.09 15.60 19.09
CA TYR A 412 -3.59 14.30 19.48
C TYR A 412 -2.54 13.43 20.13
N GLU A 413 -1.29 13.52 19.68
CA GLU A 413 -0.17 12.87 20.35
C GLU A 413 -0.03 13.39 21.79
N ALA A 414 -0.10 14.71 22.01
CA ALA A 414 -0.03 15.28 23.36
C ALA A 414 -1.18 14.78 24.26
N VAL A 415 -2.41 14.75 23.73
CA VAL A 415 -3.60 14.27 24.45
C VAL A 415 -3.51 12.78 24.78
N ASP A 416 -3.08 11.94 23.84
CA ASP A 416 -3.02 10.50 24.04
C ASP A 416 -1.84 10.11 24.95
N ASN A 417 -0.70 10.81 24.86
CA ASN A 417 0.41 10.67 25.80
C ASN A 417 0.03 11.04 27.24
N GLN A 418 -0.83 12.04 27.42
CA GLN A 418 -1.32 12.39 28.74
C GLN A 418 -2.22 11.31 29.33
N LYS A 419 -3.16 10.77 28.54
CA LYS A 419 -4.03 9.67 28.97
C LYS A 419 -3.26 8.41 29.34
N ALA A 420 -2.12 8.15 28.68
CA ALA A 420 -1.27 7.01 29.00
C ALA A 420 -0.50 7.17 30.33
N LYS A 421 -0.36 8.40 30.84
CA LYS A 421 0.29 8.72 32.12
C LYS A 421 -0.66 8.73 33.32
N ALA A 422 -1.96 8.91 33.07
CA ALA A 422 -3.03 8.88 34.07
C ALA A 422 -3.52 7.44 34.28
#